data_AF-A0A3D4FHA5-F1
#
_entry.id   AF-A0A3D4FHA5-F1
#
_cell.length_a   1.000
_cell.length_b   1.000
_cell.length_c   1.000
_cell.angle_alpha   90.00
_cell.angle_beta   90.00
_cell.angle_gamma   90.00
#
_symmetry.space_group_name_H-M   'P 1'
#
loop_
_entity.id
_entity.type
_entity.pdbx_description
1 polymer ?
#
loop_
_entity_poly.entity_id
_entity_poly.type
_entity_poly.pdbx_seq_one_letter_code
_entity_poly.pdbx_strand_id
1 'polypeptide(L)' 'AKSFEKNGYSMVIEEENLDPQILLEKLDELYLNREKYVNDMDKSDVKNSIDKIIELIETYKKP' A
#
# COMPACT_ATOMS: atom_id res chain seq x y z
N ALA A 1 4.41 3.92 6.77
CA ALA A 1 4.13 2.48 6.93
C ALA A 1 2.62 2.21 7.02
N LYS A 2 1.92 2.68 8.07
CA LYS A 2 0.47 2.43 8.28
C LYS A 2 -0.45 2.71 7.09
N SER A 3 -0.17 3.74 6.30
CA SER A 3 -0.96 4.03 5.08
C SER A 3 -0.83 2.92 4.03
N PHE A 4 0.34 2.32 3.85
CA PHE A 4 0.54 1.23 2.89
C PHE A 4 -0.15 -0.04 3.36
N GLU A 5 -0.08 -0.34 4.66
CA GLU A 5 -0.84 -1.44 5.26
C GLU A 5 -2.35 -1.24 5.14
N LYS A 6 -2.84 -0.03 5.43
CA LYS A 6 -4.26 0.31 5.28
C LYS A 6 -4.77 0.12 3.85
N ASN A 7 -3.92 0.39 2.85
CA ASN A 7 -4.27 0.18 1.46
C ASN A 7 -4.04 -1.27 0.99
N GLY A 8 -3.58 -2.17 1.86
CA GLY A 8 -3.33 -3.57 1.51
C GLY A 8 -2.05 -3.78 0.71
N TYR A 9 -1.10 -2.85 0.74
CA TYR A 9 0.15 -2.93 -0.01
C TYR A 9 1.31 -3.52 0.80
N SER A 10 1.17 -3.60 2.11
CA SER A 10 2.22 -4.13 2.98
C SER A 10 1.66 -4.67 4.28
N MET A 11 2.47 -5.42 5.01
CA MET A 11 2.27 -5.72 6.42
C MET A 11 3.20 -4.83 7.24
N VAL A 12 2.73 -4.32 8.39
CA VAL A 12 3.54 -3.47 9.27
C VAL A 12 3.64 -4.12 10.64
N ILE A 13 4.85 -4.09 11.18
CA ILE A 13 5.13 -4.43 12.58
C ILE A 13 5.62 -3.15 13.21
N GLU A 14 4.95 -2.70 14.27
CA GLU A 14 5.41 -1.57 15.06
C GLU A 14 6.60 -2.01 15.92
N GLU A 15 7.59 -1.15 16.09
CA GLU A 15 8.86 -1.48 16.76
C GLU A 15 8.63 -1.92 18.21
N GLU A 16 7.68 -1.31 18.92
CA GLU A 16 7.31 -1.71 20.28
C GLU A 16 6.73 -3.14 20.39
N ASN A 17 6.25 -3.69 19.28
CA ASN A 17 5.67 -5.04 19.22
C ASN A 17 6.59 -6.03 18.50
N LEU A 18 7.83 -5.64 18.18
CA LEU A 18 8.77 -6.50 17.48
C LEU A 18 9.53 -7.41 18.44
N ASP A 19 9.33 -8.71 18.30
CA ASP A 19 10.17 -9.74 18.91
C ASP A 19 10.49 -10.86 17.90
N PRO A 20 11.44 -11.77 18.20
CA PRO A 20 11.86 -12.80 17.25
C PRO A 20 10.76 -13.76 16.81
N GLN A 21 9.79 -14.07 17.68
CA GLN A 21 8.68 -14.96 17.35
C GLN A 21 7.68 -14.24 16.44
N ILE A 22 7.31 -13.01 16.81
CA ILE A 22 6.40 -12.18 16.00
C ILE A 22 6.99 -11.95 14.61
N LEU A 23 8.30 -11.71 14.51
CA LEU A 23 8.98 -11.54 13.23
C LEU A 23 8.84 -12.77 12.32
N LEU A 24 9.09 -13.97 12.86
CA LEU A 24 8.99 -15.21 12.09
C LEU A 24 7.56 -15.48 11.64
N GLU A 25 6.58 -15.34 12.55
CA GLU A 25 5.16 -15.51 12.23
C GLU A 25 4.70 -14.56 11.13
N LYS A 26 5.08 -13.27 11.25
CA LYS A 26 4.73 -12.24 10.27
C LYS A 26 5.45 -12.43 8.94
N LEU A 27 6.68 -12.95 8.96
CA LEU A 27 7.41 -13.29 7.75
C LEU A 27 6.73 -14.41 6.97
N ASP A 28 6.31 -15.48 7.66
CA ASP A 28 5.55 -16.58 7.04
C ASP A 28 4.21 -16.09 6.48
N GLU A 29 3.47 -15.28 7.25
CA GLU A 29 2.23 -14.65 6.81
C GLU A 29 2.45 -13.76 5.56
N LEU A 30 3.53 -12.97 5.54
CA LEU A 30 3.90 -12.14 4.40
C LEU A 30 4.19 -12.99 3.17
N TYR A 31 4.96 -14.06 3.30
CA TYR A 31 5.27 -14.95 2.17
C TYR A 31 4.03 -15.63 1.60
N LEU A 32 3.12 -16.09 2.46
CA LEU A 32 1.86 -16.70 2.05
C LEU A 32 0.95 -15.71 1.31
N ASN A 33 0.92 -14.46 1.77
CA ASN A 33 0.03 -13.43 1.23
C ASN A 33 0.68 -12.47 0.22
N ARG A 34 1.94 -12.68 -0.17
CA ARG A 34 2.70 -11.75 -1.03
C ARG A 34 1.96 -11.33 -2.30
N GLU A 35 1.29 -12.28 -2.95
CA GLU A 35 0.53 -12.03 -4.18
C GLU A 35 -0.63 -11.06 -3.94
N LYS A 36 -1.26 -11.09 -2.76
CA LYS A 36 -2.31 -10.13 -2.41
C LYS A 36 -1.76 -8.71 -2.44
N TYR A 37 -0.64 -8.47 -1.77
CA TYR A 37 -0.04 -7.13 -1.70
C TYR A 37 0.37 -6.61 -3.08
N VAL A 38 0.95 -7.47 -3.92
CA VAL A 38 1.29 -7.15 -5.31
C VAL A 38 0.04 -6.82 -6.13
N ASN A 39 -0.99 -7.65 -6.05
CA ASN A 39 -2.25 -7.45 -6.77
C ASN A 39 -2.97 -6.16 -6.33
N ASP A 40 -2.99 -5.85 -5.04
CA ASP A 40 -3.60 -4.64 -4.50
C ASP A 40 -2.84 -3.39 -4.98
N MET A 41 -1.51 -3.44 -5.04
CA MET A 41 -0.69 -2.39 -5.65
C MET A 41 -0.94 -2.25 -7.15
N ASP A 42 -1.05 -3.36 -7.87
CA ASP A 42 -1.26 -3.36 -9.32
C ASP A 42 -2.61 -2.78 -9.75
N LYS A 43 -3.65 -3.01 -8.94
CA LYS A 43 -4.99 -2.46 -9.12
C LYS A 43 -5.14 -1.04 -8.59
N SER A 44 -4.14 -0.50 -7.91
CA SER A 44 -4.25 0.80 -7.28
C SER A 44 -4.34 1.93 -8.30
N ASP A 45 -5.23 2.88 -8.03
CA ASP A 45 -5.34 4.13 -8.77
C ASP A 45 -4.08 5.01 -8.71
N VAL A 46 -3.10 4.66 -7.85
CA VAL A 46 -1.83 5.38 -7.73
C VAL A 46 -1.08 5.39 -9.06
N LYS A 47 -1.22 4.34 -9.89
CA LYS A 47 -0.63 4.29 -11.24
C LYS A 47 -1.10 5.45 -12.15
N ASN A 48 -2.29 6.00 -11.91
CA ASN A 48 -2.89 7.06 -12.74
C ASN A 48 -2.78 8.45 -12.08
N SER A 49 -1.78 8.67 -11.22
CA SER A 49 -1.62 9.94 -10.52
C SER A 49 -1.46 11.13 -11.48
N ILE A 50 -0.80 10.93 -12.63
CA ILE A 50 -0.64 11.97 -13.65
C ILE A 50 -2.00 12.32 -14.28
N ASP A 51 -2.79 11.31 -14.67
CA ASP A 51 -4.11 11.53 -15.26
C ASP A 51 -5.05 12.24 -14.28
N LYS A 52 -5.03 11.85 -13.00
CA LYS A 52 -5.78 12.56 -11.93
C LYS A 52 -5.32 14.00 -11.76
N ILE A 53 -4.02 14.28 -11.85
CA ILE A 53 -3.51 15.66 -11.78
C ILE A 53 -4.03 16.48 -12.96
N ILE A 54 -3.98 15.93 -14.18
CA ILE A 54 -4.51 16.61 -15.37
C ILE A 54 -6.02 16.83 -15.25
N GLU A 55 -6.78 15.84 -14.80
CA GLU A 55 -8.22 15.95 -14.56
C GLU A 55 -8.55 17.08 -13.57
N LEU A 56 -7.81 17.17 -12.46
CA LEU A 56 -7.98 18.24 -11.48
C LEU A 56 -7.67 19.61 -12.09
N ILE A 57 -6.57 19.73 -12.85
CA ILE A 57 -6.21 20.99 -13.51
C ILE A 57 -7.31 21.43 -14.47
N GLU A 58 -7.81 20.54 -15.33
CA GLU A 58 -8.90 20.86 -16.27
C GLU A 58 -10.21 21.19 -15.55
N THR A 59 -10.53 20.48 -14.45
CA THR A 59 -11.74 20.72 -13.65
C THR A 59 -11.75 22.10 -12.99
N TYR A 60 -10.59 22.58 -12.54
CA TYR A 60 -10.47 23.86 -11.82
C TYR A 60 -9.90 25.01 -12.66
N LYS A 61 -9.61 24.77 -13.94
CA LYS A 61 -9.22 25.81 -14.89
C LYS A 61 -10.39 26.79 -15.04
N LYS A 62 -10.21 28.03 -14.55
CA LYS A 62 -11.14 29.12 -14.82
C LYS A 62 -11.16 29.43 -16.32
N PRO A 63 -12.32 29.82 -16.88
CA PRO A 63 -12.44 30.23 -18.28
C PRO A 63 -11.53 31.43 -18.61
#